data_AF-A0A968CSE7-F1
#
_entry.id   AF-A0A968CSE7-F1
#
_cell.length_a   1.000
_cell.length_b   1.000
_cell.length_c   1.000
_cell.angle_alpha   90.00
_cell.angle_beta   90.00
_cell.angle_gamma   90.00
#
_symmetry.space_group_name_H-M   'P 1'
#
loop_
_entity.id
_entity.type
_entity.pdbx_description
1 polymer ?
#
loop_
_entity_poly.entity_id
_entity_poly.type
_entity_poly.pdbx_seq_one_letter_code
_entity_poly.pdbx_strand_id
1 'polypeptide(L)'
;MKPQNIAYNFRIAIIAITQNKLRAFLTSLGIVFGVASVIAMLAIGSGAQQEILEQLKILGTNNIIIKPIVEQEEGEVTEELEKTAEKKRFSPGLTLLDAQSIENVLPHVRFASPEIIIETMTIRSGLKRTTKLVGVNRHYFQTSDFNLGEGQLFTDYQIENSVPVCIIGQGIKTRFFPKEDPLGKRIKCGRLWLTVIGVMKERKITDENIQHLGIRDFNMDIYAPITTLLLRYKNRALVTKDDILRASRRRSDESDQEKNYHQVDRLI
;
A
#
# COMPACT_ATOMS: atom_id res chain seq x y z
N MET A 1 -25.48 -20.77 59.92
CA MET A 1 -26.30 -19.54 59.91
C MET A 1 -27.68 -19.88 59.38
N LYS A 2 -28.76 -19.63 60.14
CA LYS A 2 -30.13 -20.01 59.73
C LYS A 2 -30.57 -19.15 58.52
N PRO A 3 -31.08 -19.75 57.42
CA PRO A 3 -31.50 -19.02 56.22
C PRO A 3 -32.61 -17.99 56.47
N GLN A 4 -33.41 -18.17 57.53
CA GLN A 4 -34.47 -17.25 57.95
C GLN A 4 -33.94 -15.86 58.35
N ASN A 5 -32.71 -15.77 58.88
CA ASN A 5 -32.13 -14.49 59.30
C ASN A 5 -31.70 -13.63 58.10
N ILE A 6 -31.27 -14.27 57.00
CA ILE A 6 -30.86 -13.57 55.77
C ILE A 6 -32.08 -12.96 55.09
N ALA A 7 -33.18 -13.70 54.98
CA ALA A 7 -34.43 -13.21 54.42
C ALA A 7 -35.02 -12.04 55.22
N TYR A 8 -34.97 -12.12 56.55
CA TYR A 8 -35.42 -11.04 57.43
C TYR A 8 -34.55 -9.77 57.29
N ASN A 9 -33.22 -9.91 57.31
CA ASN A 9 -32.30 -8.80 57.13
C ASN A 9 -32.43 -8.13 55.75
N PHE A 10 -32.66 -8.91 54.69
CA PHE A 10 -32.91 -8.40 53.35
C PHE A 10 -34.21 -7.59 53.27
N ARG A 11 -35.28 -8.05 53.93
CA ARG A 11 -36.56 -7.32 54.01
C ARG A 11 -36.40 -5.99 54.75
N ILE A 12 -35.62 -5.96 55.84
CA ILE A 12 -35.29 -4.70 56.55
C ILE A 12 -34.50 -3.75 55.64
N ALA A 13 -33.51 -4.26 54.90
CA ALA A 13 -32.70 -3.44 53.99
C ALA A 13 -33.55 -2.79 52.87
N ILE A 14 -34.50 -3.52 52.29
CA ILE A 14 -35.44 -2.96 51.30
C ILE A 14 -36.29 -1.85 51.90
N ILE A 15 -36.86 -2.05 53.10
CA ILE A 15 -37.66 -1.04 53.78
C ILE A 15 -36.82 0.22 54.03
N ALA A 16 -35.58 0.07 54.49
CA ALA A 16 -34.66 1.18 54.72
C ALA A 16 -34.33 1.98 53.43
N ILE A 17 -34.15 1.29 52.30
CA ILE A 17 -33.96 1.94 50.98
C ILE A 17 -35.21 2.73 50.57
N THR A 18 -36.40 2.16 50.77
CA THR A 18 -37.66 2.83 50.41
C THR A 18 -38.00 4.03 51.30
N GLN A 19 -37.44 4.13 52.50
CA GLN A 19 -37.59 5.31 53.37
C GLN A 19 -36.67 6.47 52.93
N ASN A 20 -35.47 6.18 52.42
CA ASN A 20 -34.50 7.18 51.95
C ASN A 20 -34.33 7.17 50.41
N LYS A 21 -35.45 7.25 49.68
CA LYS A 21 -35.49 7.09 48.21
C LYS A 21 -34.50 7.98 47.47
N LEU A 22 -34.39 9.25 47.85
CA LEU A 22 -33.53 10.24 47.17
C LEU A 22 -32.04 9.90 47.34
N ARG A 23 -31.62 9.54 48.56
CA ARG A 23 -30.24 9.14 48.85
C ARG A 23 -29.89 7.83 48.15
N ALA A 24 -30.78 6.83 48.20
CA ALA A 24 -30.57 5.56 47.51
C ALA A 24 -30.49 5.75 45.98
N PHE A 25 -31.32 6.61 45.42
CA PHE A 25 -31.28 6.93 44.00
C PHE A 25 -29.95 7.60 43.60
N LEU A 26 -29.56 8.68 44.26
CA LEU A 26 -28.31 9.41 43.93
C LEU A 26 -27.05 8.53 44.09
N THR A 27 -27.00 7.68 45.12
CA THR A 27 -25.87 6.76 45.33
C THR A 27 -25.81 5.68 44.26
N SER A 28 -26.95 5.08 43.90
CA SER A 28 -27.02 4.11 42.80
C SER A 28 -26.64 4.75 41.45
N LEU A 29 -27.08 5.98 41.20
CA LEU A 29 -26.79 6.72 39.98
C LEU A 29 -25.30 6.99 39.83
N GLY A 30 -24.61 7.36 40.92
CA GLY A 30 -23.16 7.53 40.94
C GLY A 30 -22.40 6.25 40.58
N ILE A 31 -22.84 5.10 41.12
CA ILE A 31 -22.24 3.79 40.79
C ILE A 31 -22.48 3.43 39.32
N VAL A 32 -23.70 3.63 38.82
CA VAL A 32 -24.05 3.34 37.42
C VAL A 32 -23.21 4.18 36.46
N PHE A 33 -23.10 5.49 36.65
CA PHE A 33 -22.26 6.34 35.80
C PHE A 33 -20.77 6.03 35.95
N GLY A 34 -20.30 5.69 37.16
CA GLY A 34 -18.91 5.30 37.40
C GLY A 34 -18.52 4.02 36.66
N VAL A 35 -19.35 2.99 36.73
CA VAL A 35 -19.08 1.72 36.02
C VAL A 35 -19.27 1.90 34.51
N ALA A 36 -20.30 2.64 34.08
CA ALA A 36 -20.56 2.89 32.66
C ALA A 36 -19.42 3.65 31.97
N SER A 37 -18.83 4.67 32.63
CA SER A 37 -17.72 5.44 32.06
C SER A 37 -16.46 4.58 31.87
N VAL A 38 -16.15 3.72 32.84
CA VAL A 38 -15.01 2.79 32.76
C VAL A 38 -15.22 1.76 31.65
N ILE A 39 -16.41 1.17 31.54
CA ILE A 39 -16.73 0.21 30.46
C ILE A 39 -16.65 0.91 29.10
N ALA A 40 -17.20 2.11 28.97
CA ALA A 40 -17.16 2.87 27.73
C ALA A 40 -15.72 3.20 27.30
N MET A 41 -14.88 3.64 28.22
CA MET A 41 -13.47 3.93 27.95
C MET A 41 -12.70 2.68 27.50
N LEU A 42 -12.92 1.54 28.15
CA LEU A 42 -12.29 0.27 27.75
C LEU A 42 -12.77 -0.21 26.38
N ALA A 43 -14.06 -0.08 26.09
CA ALA A 43 -14.62 -0.43 24.79
C ALA A 43 -14.04 0.45 23.67
N ILE A 44 -13.92 1.75 23.90
CA ILE A 44 -13.30 2.68 22.94
C ILE A 44 -11.82 2.35 22.73
N GLY A 45 -11.07 2.12 23.82
CA GLY A 45 -9.64 1.80 23.73
C GLY A 45 -9.37 0.49 22.98
N SER A 46 -10.09 -0.57 23.32
CA SER A 46 -9.96 -1.87 22.65
C SER A 46 -10.45 -1.84 21.20
N GLY A 47 -11.54 -1.11 20.91
CA GLY A 47 -12.02 -0.90 19.54
C GLY A 47 -11.02 -0.17 18.67
N ALA A 48 -10.45 0.93 19.16
CA ALA A 48 -9.43 1.69 18.46
C ALA A 48 -8.15 0.86 18.22
N GLN A 49 -7.71 0.09 19.22
CA GLN A 49 -6.58 -0.81 19.07
C GLN A 49 -6.83 -1.86 17.99
N GLN A 50 -8.01 -2.48 17.98
CA GLN A 50 -8.38 -3.48 16.97
C GLN A 50 -8.41 -2.87 15.57
N GLU A 51 -8.96 -1.66 15.42
CA GLU A 51 -9.00 -0.94 14.15
C GLU A 51 -7.59 -0.63 13.64
N ILE A 52 -6.69 -0.13 14.49
CA ILE A 52 -5.29 0.13 14.13
C ILE A 52 -4.61 -1.17 13.70
N LEU A 53 -4.83 -2.28 14.43
CA LEU A 53 -4.25 -3.57 14.07
C LEU A 53 -4.78 -4.09 12.73
N GLU A 54 -6.05 -3.87 12.41
CA GLU A 54 -6.64 -4.21 11.11
C GLU A 54 -6.05 -3.37 9.99
N GLN A 55 -5.88 -2.06 10.22
CA GLN A 55 -5.20 -1.17 9.28
C GLN A 55 -3.73 -1.57 9.05
N LEU A 56 -3.02 -2.02 10.09
CA LEU A 56 -1.65 -2.52 9.95
C LEU A 56 -1.59 -3.87 9.22
N LYS A 57 -2.57 -4.76 9.41
CA LYS A 57 -2.64 -6.03 8.66
C LYS A 57 -2.74 -5.81 7.15
N ILE A 58 -3.41 -4.74 6.71
CA ILE A 58 -3.48 -4.34 5.30
C ILE A 58 -2.08 -4.03 4.72
N LEU A 59 -1.11 -3.62 5.54
CA LEU A 59 0.24 -3.40 5.05
C LEU A 59 1.04 -4.69 4.85
N GLY A 60 0.54 -5.84 5.35
CA GLY A 60 1.27 -7.10 5.38
C GLY A 60 2.16 -7.16 6.62
N THR A 61 1.90 -8.08 7.55
CA THR A 61 2.52 -8.09 8.88
C THR A 61 3.97 -8.62 8.89
N ASN A 62 4.50 -9.02 7.72
CA ASN A 62 5.83 -9.61 7.60
C ASN A 62 6.50 -9.27 6.25
N ASN A 63 6.51 -7.98 5.89
CA ASN A 63 7.26 -7.50 4.73
C ASN A 63 8.26 -6.40 5.13
N ILE A 64 9.35 -6.31 4.37
CA ILE A 64 10.36 -5.25 4.54
C ILE A 64 10.39 -4.48 3.24
N ILE A 65 9.88 -3.25 3.26
CA ILE A 65 9.84 -2.41 2.06
C ILE A 65 11.12 -1.59 1.99
N ILE A 66 11.98 -1.91 1.03
CA ILE A 66 13.19 -1.17 0.73
C ILE A 66 12.85 -0.16 -0.37
N LYS A 67 13.01 1.13 -0.06
CA LYS A 67 12.84 2.23 -1.03
C LYS A 67 14.17 2.95 -1.20
N PRO A 68 14.59 3.26 -2.43
CA PRO A 68 15.70 4.17 -2.62
C PRO A 68 15.30 5.56 -2.12
N ILE A 69 16.22 6.24 -1.44
CA ILE A 69 16.04 7.64 -1.04
C ILE A 69 16.42 8.48 -2.26
N VAL A 70 15.43 9.14 -2.84
CA VAL A 70 15.68 10.22 -3.80
C VAL A 70 15.88 11.46 -2.94
N GLU A 71 17.13 11.91 -2.79
CA GLU A 71 17.42 13.17 -2.11
C GLU A 71 16.81 14.32 -2.92
N GLN A 72 15.69 14.84 -2.44
CA GLN A 72 15.13 16.10 -2.93
C GLN A 72 15.94 17.23 -2.28
N GLU A 73 16.88 17.80 -3.03
CA GLU A 73 17.54 19.05 -2.61
C GLU A 73 16.57 20.20 -2.90
N GLU A 74 15.71 20.54 -1.94
CA GLU A 74 15.05 21.85 -1.89
C GLU A 74 16.00 22.83 -1.18
N GLY A 75 16.62 23.73 -1.95
CA GLY A 75 17.45 24.80 -1.44
C GLY A 75 17.40 26.02 -2.36
N GLU A 76 17.41 27.23 -1.80
CA GLU A 76 17.70 28.44 -2.55
C GLU A 76 19.11 28.34 -3.14
N VAL A 77 19.27 28.76 -4.38
CA VAL A 77 20.56 28.78 -5.08
C VAL A 77 21.42 29.89 -4.48
N THR A 78 22.06 29.62 -3.34
CA THR A 78 23.11 30.47 -2.79
C THR A 78 24.47 29.93 -3.25
N GLU A 79 25.35 30.84 -3.71
CA GLU A 79 26.69 30.55 -4.26
C GLU A 79 27.63 29.76 -3.32
N GLU A 80 27.23 29.51 -2.07
CA GLU A 80 28.02 28.76 -1.09
C GLU A 80 27.88 27.22 -1.17
N LEU A 81 26.92 26.69 -1.94
CA LEU A 81 26.74 25.24 -2.10
C LEU A 81 27.87 24.54 -2.87
N GLU A 82 28.73 25.29 -3.57
CA GLU A 82 29.84 24.71 -4.34
C GLU A 82 30.95 24.09 -3.46
N LYS A 83 31.05 24.47 -2.18
CA LYS A 83 32.14 24.01 -1.30
C LYS A 83 31.82 22.78 -0.45
N THR A 84 30.54 22.37 -0.38
CA THR A 84 30.10 21.19 0.38
C THR A 84 29.66 20.04 -0.54
N ALA A 85 30.09 20.05 -1.81
CA ALA A 85 30.02 18.89 -2.68
C ALA A 85 31.14 17.89 -2.31
N GLU A 86 31.19 17.46 -1.05
CA GLU A 86 31.93 16.25 -0.71
C GLU A 86 31.39 15.14 -1.61
N LYS A 87 32.28 14.55 -2.41
CA LYS A 87 32.01 13.52 -3.43
C LYS A 87 30.99 12.49 -2.93
N LYS A 88 29.70 12.72 -3.17
CA LYS A 88 28.65 11.72 -2.96
C LYS A 88 29.06 10.51 -3.80
N ARG A 89 29.38 9.40 -3.11
CA ARG A 89 29.79 8.16 -3.77
C ARG A 89 28.64 7.75 -4.68
N PHE A 90 28.92 7.64 -5.99
CA PHE A 90 27.94 7.20 -6.97
C PHE A 90 27.33 5.86 -6.53
N SER A 91 26.04 5.87 -6.21
CA SER A 91 25.27 4.65 -5.99
C SER A 91 24.51 4.32 -7.28
N PRO A 92 24.64 3.11 -7.83
CA PRO A 92 23.88 2.68 -9.00
C PRO A 92 22.37 2.56 -8.72
N GLY A 93 21.93 2.78 -7.48
CA GLY A 93 20.54 2.65 -7.07
C GLY A 93 20.13 1.21 -6.79
N LEU A 94 18.83 1.01 -6.55
CA LEU A 94 18.25 -0.32 -6.33
C LEU A 94 18.08 -1.05 -7.67
N THR A 95 18.69 -2.22 -7.79
CA THR A 95 18.72 -3.04 -9.01
C THR A 95 17.96 -4.35 -8.85
N LEU A 96 17.64 -5.00 -9.96
CA LEU A 96 17.03 -6.33 -9.95
C LEU A 96 17.97 -7.40 -9.33
N LEU A 97 19.29 -7.21 -9.47
CA LEU A 97 20.29 -8.12 -8.92
C LEU A 97 20.32 -8.09 -7.39
N ASP A 98 19.98 -6.94 -6.78
CA ASP A 98 19.88 -6.83 -5.32
C ASP A 98 18.74 -7.69 -4.79
N ALA A 99 17.60 -7.73 -5.49
CA ALA A 99 16.47 -8.59 -5.16
C ALA A 99 16.87 -10.07 -5.17
N GLN A 100 17.56 -10.51 -6.23
CA GLN A 100 18.05 -11.89 -6.36
C GLN A 100 19.11 -12.22 -5.31
N SER A 101 19.98 -11.27 -4.99
CA SER A 101 21.03 -11.46 -3.97
C SER A 101 20.41 -11.61 -2.58
N ILE A 102 19.40 -10.80 -2.25
CA ILE A 102 18.66 -10.88 -0.99
C ILE A 102 17.99 -12.25 -0.83
N GLU A 103 17.34 -12.74 -1.87
CA GLU A 103 16.68 -14.05 -1.86
C GLU A 103 17.68 -15.21 -1.70
N ASN A 104 18.87 -15.12 -2.30
CA ASN A 104 19.88 -16.18 -2.25
C ASN A 104 20.75 -16.16 -0.97
N VAL A 105 21.02 -14.97 -0.41
CA VAL A 105 21.96 -14.80 0.72
C VAL A 105 21.25 -14.93 2.07
N LEU A 106 20.00 -14.49 2.19
CA LEU A 106 19.29 -14.44 3.47
C LEU A 106 18.37 -15.67 3.66
N PRO A 107 18.70 -16.61 4.55
CA PRO A 107 17.95 -17.86 4.70
C PRO A 107 16.54 -17.69 5.29
N HIS A 108 16.23 -16.52 5.87
CA HIS A 108 14.92 -16.22 6.46
C HIS A 108 13.98 -15.46 5.51
N VAL A 109 14.49 -15.01 4.35
CA VAL A 109 13.66 -14.34 3.33
C VAL A 109 13.04 -15.40 2.45
N ARG A 110 11.71 -15.52 2.50
CA ARG A 110 10.99 -16.53 1.70
C ARG A 110 10.87 -16.14 0.23
N PHE A 111 10.63 -14.85 -0.03
CA PHE A 111 10.48 -14.28 -1.38
C PHE A 111 10.98 -12.85 -1.36
N ALA A 112 11.63 -12.41 -2.44
CA ALA A 112 11.92 -11.01 -2.70
C ALA A 112 11.23 -10.58 -3.99
N SER A 113 10.40 -9.53 -3.93
CA SER A 113 9.65 -9.06 -5.10
C SER A 113 10.02 -7.61 -5.46
N PRO A 114 10.77 -7.39 -6.55
CA PRO A 114 11.01 -6.05 -7.05
C PRO A 114 9.72 -5.45 -7.64
N GLU A 115 9.58 -4.14 -7.51
CA GLU A 115 8.45 -3.36 -8.00
C GLU A 115 8.93 -2.11 -8.77
N ILE A 116 8.42 -1.94 -9.99
CA ILE A 116 8.61 -0.74 -10.82
C ILE A 116 7.26 -0.05 -11.00
N ILE A 117 7.18 1.25 -10.73
CA ILE A 117 5.95 2.02 -10.81
C ILE A 117 6.10 3.09 -11.90
N ILE A 118 5.25 3.00 -12.92
CA ILE A 118 5.21 3.96 -14.02
C ILE A 118 3.81 4.55 -14.09
N GLU A 119 3.70 5.86 -13.90
CA GLU A 119 2.44 6.56 -14.18
C GLU A 119 2.23 6.65 -15.69
N THR A 120 1.09 6.12 -16.15
CA THR A 120 0.78 6.07 -17.57
C THR A 120 -0.70 6.27 -17.84
N MET A 121 -0.99 6.57 -19.10
CA MET A 121 -2.35 6.80 -19.54
C MET A 121 -2.94 5.52 -20.09
N THR A 122 -3.97 5.02 -19.45
CA THR A 122 -4.71 3.83 -19.88
C THR A 122 -5.86 4.22 -20.79
N ILE A 123 -5.93 3.58 -21.95
CA ILE A 123 -6.88 3.88 -23.02
C ILE A 123 -7.56 2.59 -23.47
N ARG A 124 -8.90 2.63 -23.54
CA ARG A 124 -9.70 1.55 -24.13
C ARG A 124 -11.07 2.09 -24.54
N SER A 125 -11.53 1.71 -25.74
CA SER A 125 -12.89 2.00 -26.24
C SER A 125 -13.32 3.49 -26.09
N GLY A 126 -12.41 4.42 -26.35
CA GLY A 126 -12.66 5.87 -26.23
C GLY A 126 -12.55 6.43 -24.80
N LEU A 127 -12.41 5.59 -23.77
CA LEU A 127 -12.13 6.00 -22.41
C LEU A 127 -10.63 6.15 -22.18
N LYS A 128 -10.25 7.21 -21.47
CA LYS A 128 -8.86 7.48 -21.11
C LYS A 128 -8.77 7.88 -19.64
N ARG A 129 -7.80 7.32 -18.91
CA ARG A 129 -7.53 7.69 -17.51
C ARG A 129 -6.07 7.46 -17.15
N THR A 130 -5.52 8.32 -16.31
CA THR A 130 -4.19 8.12 -15.72
C THR A 130 -4.26 7.03 -14.67
N THR A 131 -3.35 6.05 -14.76
CA THR A 131 -3.27 4.87 -13.90
C THR A 131 -1.80 4.51 -13.68
N LYS A 132 -1.49 3.79 -12.60
CA LYS A 132 -0.13 3.30 -12.39
C LYS A 132 0.02 1.92 -13.02
N LEU A 133 0.99 1.80 -13.92
CA LEU A 133 1.47 0.53 -14.46
C LEU A 133 2.60 0.02 -13.57
N VAL A 134 2.42 -1.18 -13.05
CA VAL A 134 3.25 -1.75 -11.99
C VAL A 134 3.93 -2.99 -12.52
N GLY A 135 5.25 -2.95 -12.62
CA GLY A 135 6.08 -4.10 -12.95
C GLY A 135 6.32 -4.91 -11.71
N VAL A 136 5.79 -6.13 -11.66
CA VAL A 136 5.91 -7.02 -10.50
C VAL A 136 6.38 -8.40 -10.90
N ASN A 137 6.91 -9.12 -9.91
CA ASN A 137 7.18 -10.56 -10.03
C ASN A 137 5.94 -11.37 -9.61
N ARG A 138 5.94 -12.69 -9.86
CA ARG A 138 4.89 -13.63 -9.46
C ARG A 138 4.61 -13.59 -7.95
N HIS A 139 5.66 -13.50 -7.15
CA HIS A 139 5.57 -13.55 -5.69
C HIS A 139 4.95 -12.31 -5.06
N TYR A 140 4.87 -11.19 -5.80
CA TYR A 140 4.30 -9.93 -5.31
C TYR A 140 2.92 -10.11 -4.68
N PHE A 141 2.02 -10.81 -5.36
CA PHE A 141 0.65 -11.00 -4.88
C PHE A 141 0.60 -11.84 -3.59
N GLN A 142 1.56 -12.74 -3.38
CA GLN A 142 1.66 -13.53 -2.16
C GLN A 142 2.24 -12.71 -1.01
N THR A 143 3.29 -11.92 -1.26
CA THR A 143 3.94 -11.08 -0.24
C THR A 143 3.08 -9.90 0.20
N SER A 144 2.25 -9.35 -0.71
CA SER A 144 1.35 -8.23 -0.43
C SER A 144 -0.07 -8.63 -0.02
N ASP A 145 -0.33 -9.93 0.20
CA ASP A 145 -1.64 -10.49 0.56
C ASP A 145 -2.77 -10.06 -0.40
N PHE A 146 -2.46 -10.03 -1.69
CA PHE A 146 -3.43 -9.72 -2.75
C PHE A 146 -4.12 -11.00 -3.21
N ASN A 147 -5.45 -11.01 -3.02
CA ASN A 147 -6.29 -12.11 -3.47
C ASN A 147 -6.75 -11.89 -4.91
N LEU A 148 -6.59 -12.91 -5.74
CA LEU A 148 -7.12 -12.92 -7.10
C LEU A 148 -8.65 -13.11 -7.05
N GLY A 149 -9.40 -12.27 -7.75
CA GLY A 149 -10.84 -12.39 -7.89
C GLY A 149 -11.21 -13.31 -9.06
N GLU A 150 -10.64 -13.06 -10.23
CA GLU A 150 -10.94 -13.77 -11.48
C GLU A 150 -9.67 -14.03 -12.30
N GLY A 151 -9.64 -15.10 -13.09
CA GLY A 151 -8.55 -15.42 -14.01
C GLY A 151 -7.37 -16.15 -13.37
N GLN A 152 -6.14 -15.81 -13.78
CA GLN A 152 -4.91 -16.47 -13.31
C GLN A 152 -3.81 -15.46 -12.94
N LEU A 153 -2.91 -15.88 -12.04
CA LEU A 153 -1.67 -15.16 -11.74
C LEU A 153 -0.63 -15.37 -12.84
N PHE A 154 0.44 -14.57 -12.82
CA PHE A 154 1.56 -14.73 -13.74
C PHE A 154 2.22 -16.10 -13.60
N THR A 155 2.51 -16.72 -14.75
CA THR A 155 3.33 -17.93 -14.82
C THR A 155 4.79 -17.58 -15.09
N ASP A 156 5.71 -18.48 -14.71
CA ASP A 156 7.15 -18.25 -14.89
C ASP A 156 7.49 -18.04 -16.37
N TYR A 157 6.85 -18.82 -17.26
CA TYR A 157 6.95 -18.62 -18.71
C TYR A 157 6.59 -17.20 -19.17
N GLN A 158 5.52 -16.60 -18.63
CA GLN A 158 5.09 -15.26 -18.99
C GLN A 158 6.09 -14.19 -18.54
N ILE A 159 6.72 -14.40 -17.40
CA ILE A 159 7.75 -13.50 -16.85
C ILE A 159 9.05 -13.64 -17.64
N GLU A 160 9.56 -14.85 -17.84
CA GLU A 160 10.81 -15.10 -18.56
C GLU A 160 10.74 -14.62 -20.02
N ASN A 161 9.62 -14.89 -20.71
CA ASN A 161 9.46 -14.51 -22.12
C ASN A 161 8.91 -13.09 -22.33
N SER A 162 8.79 -12.29 -21.26
CA SER A 162 8.29 -10.90 -21.32
C SER A 162 6.97 -10.77 -22.10
N VAL A 163 6.04 -11.70 -21.84
CA VAL A 163 4.77 -11.76 -22.55
C VAL A 163 3.93 -10.53 -22.18
N PRO A 164 3.27 -9.85 -23.16
CA PRO A 164 2.49 -8.64 -22.90
C PRO A 164 1.12 -8.97 -22.29
N VAL A 165 1.12 -9.48 -21.05
CA VAL A 165 -0.06 -9.76 -20.24
C VAL A 165 -0.15 -8.81 -19.05
N CYS A 166 -1.35 -8.62 -18.50
CA CYS A 166 -1.56 -7.86 -17.29
C CYS A 166 -2.65 -8.44 -16.38
N ILE A 167 -2.56 -8.09 -15.11
CA ILE A 167 -3.58 -8.31 -14.10
C ILE A 167 -4.07 -6.93 -13.67
N ILE A 168 -5.38 -6.74 -13.59
CA ILE A 168 -5.98 -5.42 -13.33
C ILE A 168 -6.64 -5.36 -11.95
N GLY A 169 -6.60 -4.19 -11.31
CA GLY A 169 -7.40 -3.92 -10.12
C GLY A 169 -8.91 -3.86 -10.43
N GLN A 170 -9.74 -4.06 -9.40
CA GLN A 170 -11.20 -4.04 -9.55
C GLN A 170 -11.72 -2.69 -10.07
N GLY A 171 -11.09 -1.56 -9.67
CA GLY A 171 -11.47 -0.23 -10.15
C GLY A 171 -11.25 -0.06 -11.66
N ILE A 172 -10.18 -0.67 -12.20
CA ILE A 172 -9.93 -0.72 -13.65
C ILE A 172 -11.00 -1.55 -14.36
N LYS A 173 -11.37 -2.72 -13.81
CA LYS A 173 -12.47 -3.54 -14.35
C LYS A 173 -13.76 -2.74 -14.43
N THR A 174 -14.21 -2.13 -13.33
CA THR A 174 -15.49 -1.39 -13.27
C THR A 174 -15.51 -0.22 -14.25
N ARG A 175 -14.39 0.48 -14.44
CA ARG A 175 -14.33 1.66 -15.32
C ARG A 175 -14.16 1.33 -16.80
N PHE A 176 -13.26 0.41 -17.13
CA PHE A 176 -12.94 0.11 -18.51
C PHE A 176 -13.73 -1.06 -19.08
N PHE A 177 -14.32 -1.92 -18.24
CA PHE A 177 -15.07 -3.12 -18.62
C PHE A 177 -16.44 -3.20 -17.89
N PRO A 178 -17.30 -2.17 -17.96
CA PRO A 178 -18.52 -2.09 -17.12
C PRO A 178 -19.59 -3.13 -17.45
N LYS A 179 -19.61 -3.67 -18.67
CA LYS A 179 -20.66 -4.60 -19.16
C LYS A 179 -20.08 -5.85 -19.81
N GLU A 180 -18.81 -6.14 -19.59
CA GLU A 180 -18.12 -7.20 -20.32
C GLU A 180 -17.03 -7.84 -19.47
N ASP A 181 -16.74 -9.12 -19.71
CA ASP A 181 -15.63 -9.80 -19.04
C ASP A 181 -14.29 -9.21 -19.52
N PRO A 182 -13.40 -8.75 -18.63
CA PRO A 182 -12.08 -8.27 -19.00
C PRO A 182 -11.11 -9.37 -19.45
N LEU A 183 -11.31 -10.63 -19.06
CA LEU A 183 -10.37 -11.70 -19.33
C LEU A 183 -10.18 -11.92 -20.84
N GLY A 184 -8.92 -12.07 -21.27
CA GLY A 184 -8.52 -12.25 -22.67
C GLY A 184 -8.56 -10.97 -23.52
N LYS A 185 -9.02 -9.85 -22.99
CA LYS A 185 -9.14 -8.60 -23.74
C LYS A 185 -7.91 -7.73 -23.60
N ARG A 186 -7.71 -6.85 -24.58
CA ARG A 186 -6.56 -5.95 -24.61
C ARG A 186 -6.91 -4.59 -24.01
N ILE A 187 -5.97 -4.04 -23.26
CA ILE A 187 -6.00 -2.69 -22.72
C ILE A 187 -4.70 -1.97 -23.09
N LYS A 188 -4.80 -0.71 -23.52
CA LYS A 188 -3.62 0.07 -23.88
C LYS A 188 -3.14 0.84 -22.65
N CYS A 189 -1.93 0.58 -22.18
CA CYS A 189 -1.30 1.30 -21.08
C CYS A 189 -0.11 2.08 -21.66
N GLY A 190 -0.25 3.40 -21.81
CA GLY A 190 0.74 4.24 -22.47
C GLY A 190 0.95 3.82 -23.92
N ARG A 191 2.12 3.24 -24.21
CA ARG A 191 2.49 2.73 -25.53
C ARG A 191 2.28 1.22 -25.68
N LEU A 192 1.91 0.52 -24.62
CA LEU A 192 1.81 -0.94 -24.59
C LEU A 192 0.38 -1.43 -24.71
N TRP A 193 0.18 -2.48 -25.49
CA TRP A 193 -1.05 -3.24 -25.51
C TRP A 193 -0.87 -4.51 -24.70
N LEU A 194 -1.54 -4.59 -23.56
CA LEU A 194 -1.47 -5.71 -22.63
C LEU A 194 -2.78 -6.49 -22.67
N THR A 195 -2.68 -7.82 -22.58
CA THR A 195 -3.85 -8.72 -22.52
C THR A 195 -4.17 -9.03 -21.07
N VAL A 196 -5.41 -8.79 -20.65
CA VAL A 196 -5.83 -9.05 -19.27
C VAL A 196 -5.97 -10.56 -19.07
N ILE A 197 -5.26 -11.11 -18.09
CA ILE A 197 -5.32 -12.53 -17.72
C ILE A 197 -5.93 -12.76 -16.33
N GLY A 198 -6.08 -11.70 -15.55
CA GLY A 198 -6.63 -11.77 -14.20
C GLY A 198 -7.15 -10.43 -13.69
N VAL A 199 -8.03 -10.51 -12.70
CA VAL A 199 -8.60 -9.37 -11.99
C VAL A 199 -8.41 -9.59 -10.50
N MET A 200 -7.86 -8.60 -9.80
CA MET A 200 -7.70 -8.66 -8.36
C MET A 200 -9.04 -8.45 -7.65
N LYS A 201 -9.21 -9.10 -6.51
CA LYS A 201 -10.35 -8.85 -5.62
C LYS A 201 -10.28 -7.42 -5.10
N GLU A 202 -11.44 -6.78 -4.99
CA GLU A 202 -11.54 -5.43 -4.46
C GLU A 202 -10.98 -5.36 -3.04
N ARG A 203 -10.08 -4.40 -2.83
CA ARG A 203 -9.62 -4.07 -1.49
C ARG A 203 -10.49 -2.94 -0.97
N LYS A 204 -11.34 -3.27 0.01
CA LYS A 204 -12.12 -2.27 0.75
C LYS A 204 -11.18 -1.50 1.67
N ILE A 205 -10.48 -0.53 1.11
CA ILE A 205 -9.84 0.51 1.92
C ILE A 205 -10.86 1.65 1.96
N THR A 206 -11.25 2.10 3.15
CA THR A 206 -12.13 3.27 3.32
C THR A 206 -11.51 4.46 2.59
N ASP A 207 -12.23 5.01 1.61
CA ASP A 207 -11.74 6.07 0.71
C ASP A 207 -11.17 7.29 1.46
N GLU A 208 -11.70 7.59 2.64
CA GLU A 208 -11.22 8.66 3.52
C GLU A 208 -9.78 8.44 4.01
N ASN A 209 -9.39 7.20 4.29
CA ASN A 209 -8.03 6.88 4.74
C ASN A 209 -7.01 6.97 3.59
N ILE A 210 -7.42 6.73 2.34
CA ILE A 210 -6.49 6.73 1.18
C ILE A 210 -6.00 8.15 0.87
N GLN A 211 -6.93 9.12 0.87
CA GLN A 211 -6.64 10.50 0.45
C GLN A 211 -5.88 11.29 1.50
N HIS A 212 -6.16 11.07 2.79
CA HIS A 212 -5.48 11.79 3.88
C HIS A 212 -4.10 11.24 4.24
N LEU A 213 -3.83 9.95 3.97
CA LEU A 213 -2.56 9.29 4.31
C LEU A 213 -1.59 9.15 3.13
N GLY A 214 -1.94 9.65 1.94
CA GLY A 214 -1.12 9.47 0.73
C GLY A 214 -0.95 8.00 0.33
N ILE A 215 -1.87 7.13 0.75
CA ILE A 215 -1.80 5.70 0.49
C ILE A 215 -2.15 5.46 -0.97
N ARG A 216 -1.41 4.57 -1.61
CA ARG A 216 -1.62 4.21 -3.01
C ARG A 216 -2.91 3.41 -3.18
N ASP A 217 -3.73 3.83 -4.15
CA ASP A 217 -4.95 3.11 -4.52
C ASP A 217 -4.63 1.90 -5.43
N PHE A 218 -4.50 0.73 -4.80
CA PHE A 218 -4.24 -0.53 -5.50
C PHE A 218 -5.41 -0.98 -6.41
N ASN A 219 -6.63 -0.47 -6.22
CA ASN A 219 -7.78 -0.85 -7.05
C ASN A 219 -7.69 -0.22 -8.45
N MET A 220 -6.91 0.86 -8.60
CA MET A 220 -6.72 1.60 -9.84
C MET A 220 -5.36 1.31 -10.52
N ASP A 221 -4.68 0.26 -10.07
CA ASP A 221 -3.39 -0.17 -10.60
C ASP A 221 -3.55 -1.27 -11.67
N ILE A 222 -2.58 -1.30 -12.58
CA ILE A 222 -2.44 -2.35 -13.59
C ILE A 222 -1.08 -3.02 -13.39
N TYR A 223 -1.09 -4.32 -13.13
CA TYR A 223 0.10 -5.11 -12.90
C TYR A 223 0.52 -5.80 -14.18
N ALA A 224 1.81 -5.78 -14.49
CA ALA A 224 2.40 -6.50 -15.61
C ALA A 224 3.73 -7.12 -15.16
N PRO A 225 4.24 -8.14 -15.89
CA PRO A 225 5.54 -8.70 -15.58
C PRO A 225 6.63 -7.63 -15.60
N ILE A 226 7.49 -7.63 -14.57
CA ILE A 226 8.59 -6.66 -14.45
C ILE A 226 9.52 -6.67 -15.67
N THR A 227 9.77 -7.84 -16.24
CA THR A 227 10.55 -8.05 -17.47
C THR A 227 9.93 -7.36 -18.68
N THR A 228 8.61 -7.44 -18.83
CA THR A 228 7.84 -6.75 -19.89
C THR A 228 7.99 -5.23 -19.78
N LEU A 229 7.99 -4.68 -18.57
CA LEU A 229 8.24 -3.25 -18.36
C LEU A 229 9.68 -2.88 -18.69
N LEU A 230 10.67 -3.62 -18.18
CA LEU A 230 12.09 -3.35 -18.41
C LEU A 230 12.49 -3.43 -19.89
N LEU A 231 11.86 -4.32 -20.66
CA LEU A 231 12.14 -4.51 -22.08
C LEU A 231 11.52 -3.39 -22.94
N ARG A 232 10.32 -2.91 -22.56
CA ARG A 232 9.53 -2.01 -23.42
C ARG A 232 9.52 -0.55 -22.96
N TYR A 233 9.81 -0.29 -21.71
CA TYR A 233 10.11 1.04 -21.17
C TYR A 233 11.63 1.17 -20.96
N LYS A 234 12.15 2.40 -21.03
CA LYS A 234 13.59 2.65 -20.95
C LYS A 234 14.13 2.11 -19.62
N ASN A 235 15.00 1.10 -19.68
CA ASN A 235 15.70 0.59 -18.52
C ASN A 235 16.58 1.72 -17.94
N ARG A 236 16.20 2.20 -16.75
CA ARG A 236 16.88 3.33 -16.08
C ARG A 236 18.32 2.99 -15.69
N ALA A 237 18.66 1.70 -15.54
CA ALA A 237 20.03 1.25 -15.27
C ALA A 237 21.00 1.45 -16.45
N LEU A 238 20.49 1.59 -17.69
CA LEU A 238 21.31 1.82 -18.88
C LEU A 238 21.57 3.31 -19.14
N VAL A 239 21.08 4.20 -18.29
CA VAL A 239 21.40 5.63 -18.37
C VAL A 239 22.86 5.79 -17.96
N THR A 240 23.71 6.05 -18.96
CA THR A 240 25.16 6.08 -18.75
C THR A 240 25.55 7.33 -17.98
N LYS A 241 26.66 7.30 -17.23
CA LYS A 241 27.26 8.49 -16.61
C LYS A 241 27.39 9.68 -17.57
N ASP A 242 27.63 9.42 -18.87
CA ASP A 242 27.70 10.45 -19.91
C ASP A 242 26.32 11.07 -20.24
N ASP A 243 25.23 10.30 -20.18
CA ASP A 243 23.86 10.82 -20.35
C ASP A 243 23.46 11.72 -19.17
N ILE A 244 23.89 11.37 -17.95
CA ILE A 244 23.66 12.16 -16.73
C ILE A 244 24.49 13.45 -16.76
N LEU A 245 25.77 13.37 -17.17
CA LEU A 245 26.65 14.53 -17.32
C LEU A 245 26.23 15.46 -18.46
N ARG A 246 25.71 14.92 -19.57
CA ARG A 246 25.13 15.72 -20.66
C ARG A 246 23.82 16.39 -20.23
N ALA A 247 23.01 15.71 -19.41
CA ALA A 247 21.79 16.30 -18.84
C ALA A 247 22.11 17.39 -17.81
N SER A 248 23.16 17.22 -16.98
CA SER A 248 23.58 18.25 -16.01
C SER A 248 24.20 19.48 -16.67
N ARG A 249 24.72 19.37 -17.90
CA ARG A 249 25.24 20.49 -18.70
C ARG A 249 24.18 21.26 -19.51
N ARG A 250 22.98 20.69 -19.72
CA ARG A 250 21.84 21.34 -20.41
C ARG A 250 20.88 22.06 -19.45
N ARG A 251 21.31 22.30 -18.21
CA ARG A 251 20.51 22.72 -17.05
C ARG A 251 20.07 24.20 -17.07
N SER A 252 19.91 24.82 -18.24
CA SER A 252 19.46 26.22 -18.35
C SER A 252 18.01 26.40 -18.75
N ASP A 253 17.33 25.44 -19.41
CA ASP A 253 16.07 25.78 -20.12
C ASP A 253 14.91 24.77 -20.08
N GLU A 254 14.95 23.65 -19.34
CA GLU A 254 13.80 22.73 -19.29
C GLU A 254 13.31 22.47 -17.86
N SER A 255 12.02 22.79 -17.67
CA SER A 255 11.18 22.64 -16.48
C SER A 255 11.38 21.32 -15.74
N ASP A 256 11.44 21.43 -14.41
CA ASP A 256 11.57 20.38 -13.40
C ASP A 256 10.76 19.11 -13.67
N GLN A 257 11.38 18.13 -14.34
CA GLN A 257 10.98 16.74 -14.22
C GLN A 257 12.08 15.99 -13.48
N GLU A 258 11.82 15.72 -12.21
CA GLU A 258 12.61 14.86 -11.33
C GLU A 258 12.98 13.55 -12.05
N LYS A 259 14.26 13.38 -12.39
CA LYS A 259 14.74 12.15 -13.04
C LYS A 259 15.04 11.12 -11.97
N ASN A 260 14.13 10.18 -11.76
CA ASN A 260 14.39 8.98 -10.97
C ASN A 260 15.35 8.05 -11.75
N TYR A 261 16.54 7.81 -11.20
CA TYR A 261 17.60 6.99 -11.81
C TYR A 261 17.59 5.53 -11.36
N HIS A 262 16.71 5.14 -10.43
CA HIS A 262 16.65 3.78 -9.90
C HIS A 262 15.98 2.84 -10.89
N GLN A 263 16.56 1.65 -11.07
CA GLN A 263 15.98 0.62 -11.95
C GLN A 263 14.66 0.09 -11.39
N VAL A 264 14.62 -0.06 -10.07
CA VAL A 264 13.47 -0.53 -9.30
C VAL A 264 13.07 0.55 -8.32
N ASP A 265 11.76 0.80 -8.19
CA ASP A 265 11.25 1.86 -7.31
C ASP A 265 11.06 1.34 -5.88
N ARG A 266 10.77 0.05 -5.70
CA ARG A 266 10.65 -0.60 -4.39
C ARG A 266 11.05 -2.07 -4.44
N LEU A 267 11.59 -2.59 -3.36
CA LEU A 267 11.73 -4.03 -3.13
C LEU A 267 10.91 -4.39 -1.88
N ILE A 268 10.14 -5.48 -1.96
CA ILE A 268 9.28 -5.99 -0.89
C ILE A 268 9.71 -7.41 -0.53
#